data_AF-A0A2P6WFG2-F1
#
_entry.id   AF-A0A2P6WFG2-F1
#
_cell.length_a   1.000
_cell.length_b   1.000
_cell.length_c   1.000
_cell.angle_alpha   90.00
_cell.angle_beta   90.00
_cell.angle_gamma   90.00
#
_symmetry.space_group_name_H-M   'P 1'
#
loop_
_entity.id
_entity.type
_entity.pdbx_description
1 polymer ?
#
loop_
_entity_poly.entity_id
_entity_poly.type
_entity_poly.pdbx_seq_one_letter_code
_entity_poly.pdbx_strand_id
1 'polypeptide(L)'
;MFLGKNASNPNLLEQNLYVNSRAQSPEFLLDNPEHVSELVEAFKERQIEFAIFDVFNVMHSADENDNTQMRTVLRQLSAIQTQAGCGIGVVHHFTRQRTAQ
;
A
#
# COMPACT_ATOMS: atom_id res chain seq x y z
N MET A 1 -23.12 -6.58 -3.01
CA MET A 1 -24.00 -5.82 -3.92
C MET A 1 -23.17 -5.49 -5.16
N PHE A 2 -23.40 -6.16 -6.28
CA PHE A 2 -22.61 -5.92 -7.50
C PHE A 2 -23.21 -4.74 -8.26
N LEU A 3 -22.46 -3.63 -8.39
CA LEU A 3 -22.85 -2.51 -9.25
C LEU A 3 -22.91 -3.00 -10.70
N GLY A 4 -24.13 -3.07 -11.24
CA GLY A 4 -24.39 -3.41 -12.63
C GLY A 4 -23.73 -2.43 -13.59
N LYS A 5 -23.36 -2.95 -14.76
CA LYS A 5 -22.65 -2.31 -15.89
C LYS A 5 -23.26 -1.03 -16.48
N ASN A 6 -24.34 -0.48 -15.89
CA ASN A 6 -25.21 0.52 -16.49
C ASN A 6 -25.33 1.85 -15.73
N ALA A 7 -24.51 2.10 -14.70
CA ALA A 7 -24.44 3.43 -14.09
C ALA A 7 -23.23 4.18 -14.63
N SER A 8 -23.38 4.87 -15.76
CA SER A 8 -22.41 5.87 -16.22
C SER A 8 -22.49 7.09 -15.30
N ASN A 9 -22.03 6.95 -14.05
CA ASN A 9 -21.75 8.08 -13.19
C ASN A 9 -20.34 8.57 -13.56
N PRO A 10 -20.20 9.67 -14.32
CA PRO A 10 -18.91 10.10 -14.88
C PRO A 10 -17.86 10.38 -13.80
N ASN A 11 -18.28 10.63 -12.55
CA ASN A 11 -17.40 10.98 -11.44
C ASN A 11 -17.15 9.81 -10.47
N LEU A 12 -17.56 8.58 -10.83
CA LEU A 12 -17.41 7.41 -9.96
C LEU A 12 -15.94 7.14 -9.59
N LEU A 13 -15.02 7.35 -10.55
CA LEU A 13 -13.59 7.19 -10.28
C LEU A 13 -13.09 8.28 -9.34
N GLU A 14 -13.40 9.54 -9.57
CA GLU A 14 -12.92 10.66 -8.73
C GLU A 14 -13.43 10.57 -7.28
N GLN A 15 -14.61 9.98 -7.06
CA GLN A 15 -15.19 9.81 -5.73
C GLN A 15 -14.61 8.63 -4.96
N ASN A 16 -14.11 7.59 -5.64
CA ASN A 16 -13.72 6.33 -5.02
C ASN A 16 -12.23 6.00 -5.17
N LEU A 17 -11.52 6.66 -6.10
CA LEU A 17 -10.07 6.49 -6.28
C LEU A 17 -9.34 7.61 -5.54
N TYR A 18 -8.76 7.24 -4.41
CA TYR A 18 -7.83 8.12 -3.70
C TYR A 18 -6.41 7.83 -4.16
N VAL A 19 -5.77 8.81 -4.79
CA VAL A 19 -4.35 8.74 -5.15
C VAL A 19 -3.56 9.54 -4.13
N ASN A 20 -2.86 8.84 -3.24
CA ASN A 20 -1.87 9.46 -2.38
C ASN A 20 -0.64 9.82 -3.22
N SER A 21 -0.71 10.95 -3.93
CA SER A 21 0.47 11.50 -4.61
C SER A 21 1.44 12.04 -3.56
N ARG A 22 2.75 11.99 -3.84
CA ARG A 22 3.86 12.52 -3.01
C ARG A 22 3.68 13.95 -2.47
N ALA A 23 2.64 14.68 -2.90
CA ALA A 23 2.26 15.98 -2.39
C ALA A 23 1.64 15.96 -0.97
N GLN A 24 1.17 14.81 -0.48
CA GLN A 24 0.46 14.71 0.81
C GLN A 24 1.33 14.15 1.94
N SER A 25 2.20 13.19 1.64
CA SER A 25 3.32 12.82 2.50
C SER A 25 4.57 12.66 1.63
N PRO A 26 5.69 13.32 1.95
CA PRO A 26 6.93 13.17 1.18
C PRO A 26 7.48 11.74 1.24
N GLU A 27 7.16 11.01 2.31
CA GLU A 27 7.66 9.67 2.56
C GLU A 27 6.66 8.81 3.36
N PHE A 28 6.59 7.52 3.07
CA PHE A 28 5.85 6.54 3.86
C PHE A 28 6.73 5.30 4.03
N LEU A 29 6.84 4.84 5.27
CA LEU A 29 7.72 3.75 5.67
C LEU A 29 6.95 2.77 6.55
N LEU A 30 6.95 1.49 6.17
CA LEU A 30 6.26 0.39 6.84
C LEU A 30 6.93 -0.03 8.16
N ASP A 31 8.20 0.33 8.34
CA ASP A 31 8.97 0.14 9.57
C ASP A 31 8.90 1.35 10.51
N ASN A 32 8.27 2.45 10.10
CA ASN A 32 7.96 3.58 10.98
C ASN A 32 6.54 3.43 11.58
N PRO A 33 6.40 3.21 12.90
CA PRO A 33 5.10 3.00 13.52
C PRO A 33 4.17 4.22 13.46
N GLU A 34 4.72 5.44 13.44
CA GLU A 34 3.92 6.66 13.34
C GLU A 34 3.26 6.75 11.97
N HIS A 35 4.04 6.54 10.90
CA HIS A 35 3.52 6.51 9.52
C HIS A 35 2.43 5.46 9.35
N VAL A 36 2.62 4.27 9.94
CA VAL A 36 1.64 3.19 9.87
C VAL A 36 0.36 3.55 10.61
N SER A 37 0.46 4.17 11.80
CA SER A 37 -0.72 4.60 12.57
C SER A 37 -1.54 5.63 11.81
N GLU A 38 -0.90 6.68 11.28
CA GLU A 38 -1.55 7.72 10.47
C GLU A 38 -2.23 7.14 9.24
N LEU A 39 -1.59 6.19 8.55
CA LEU A 39 -2.17 5.51 7.40
C LEU A 39 -3.43 4.71 7.77
N VAL A 40 -3.38 3.95 8.88
CA VAL A 40 -4.51 3.15 9.35
C VAL A 40 -5.68 4.05 9.73
N GLU A 41 -5.43 5.17 10.39
CA GLU A 41 -6.46 6.17 10.70
C GLU A 41 -7.09 6.73 9.41
N ALA A 42 -6.26 7.16 8.45
CA ALA A 42 -6.74 7.66 7.17
C ALA A 42 -7.57 6.61 6.40
N PHE A 43 -7.17 5.33 6.44
CA PHE A 43 -7.92 4.24 5.81
C PHE A 43 -9.29 4.06 6.46
N LYS A 44 -9.37 4.11 7.78
CA LYS A 44 -10.62 4.00 8.53
C LYS A 44 -11.54 5.19 8.27
N GLU A 45 -11.02 6.41 8.34
CA GLU A 45 -11.81 7.63 8.09
C GLU A 45 -12.42 7.64 6.70
N ARG A 46 -11.66 7.17 5.71
CA ARG A 46 -12.07 7.14 4.30
C ARG A 46 -12.80 5.86 3.89
N GLN A 47 -12.93 4.91 4.81
CA GLN A 47 -13.54 3.59 4.55
C GLN A 47 -12.88 2.89 3.33
N ILE A 48 -11.55 2.91 3.27
CA ILE A 48 -10.81 2.27 2.16
C ILE A 48 -11.03 0.76 2.23
N GLU A 49 -11.58 0.18 1.16
CA GLU A 49 -11.78 -1.27 1.06
C GLU A 49 -10.58 -1.98 0.41
N PHE A 50 -9.82 -1.26 -0.41
CA PHE A 50 -8.65 -1.79 -1.13
C PHE A 50 -7.57 -0.72 -1.33
N ALA A 51 -6.34 -1.05 -0.98
CA ALA A 51 -5.17 -0.18 -1.14
C ALA A 51 -4.09 -0.85 -2.02
N ILE A 52 -3.48 -0.07 -2.90
CA ILE A 52 -2.31 -0.50 -3.69
C ILE A 52 -1.12 0.34 -3.25
N PHE A 53 -0.03 -0.34 -2.88
CA PHE A 53 1.25 0.30 -2.65
C PHE A 53 2.20 0.09 -3.82
N ASP A 54 2.60 1.18 -4.48
CA ASP A 54 3.48 1.20 -5.65
C ASP A 54 4.67 2.15 -5.41
N VAL A 55 5.65 1.70 -4.64
CA VAL A 55 6.87 0.97 -5.05
C VAL A 55 7.38 0.32 -3.77
N PHE A 56 7.26 -1.00 -3.61
CA PHE A 56 7.49 -1.66 -2.31
C PHE A 56 8.88 -1.42 -1.72
N ASN A 57 9.90 -1.48 -2.55
CA ASN A 57 11.31 -1.45 -2.15
C ASN A 57 11.72 -0.13 -1.46
N VAL A 58 10.96 0.95 -1.65
CA VAL A 58 11.27 2.26 -1.03
C VAL A 58 10.46 2.53 0.23
N MET A 59 9.58 1.61 0.63
CA MET A 59 8.73 1.76 1.81
C MET A 59 9.24 1.00 3.03
N HIS A 60 10.45 0.45 2.99
CA HIS A 60 11.06 -0.23 4.13
C HIS A 60 12.58 -0.12 4.07
N SER A 61 13.22 -0.18 5.24
CA SER A 61 14.68 -0.18 5.35
C SER A 61 15.28 -1.59 5.43
N ALA A 62 14.45 -2.63 5.32
CA ALA A 62 14.86 -4.03 5.40
C ALA A 62 15.76 -4.45 4.23
N ASP A 63 16.76 -5.29 4.50
CA ASP A 63 17.53 -5.99 3.47
C ASP A 63 16.65 -7.04 2.78
N GLU A 64 16.39 -6.86 1.48
CA GLU A 64 15.57 -7.78 0.68
C GLU A 64 16.15 -9.21 0.61
N ASN A 65 17.46 -9.38 0.85
CA ASN A 65 18.10 -10.69 0.87
C ASN A 65 17.95 -11.39 2.23
N ASP A 66 17.53 -10.67 3.27
CA ASP A 66 17.28 -11.22 4.60
C ASP A 66 15.81 -11.59 4.77
N ASN A 67 15.53 -12.88 4.64
CA ASN A 67 14.19 -13.46 4.83
C ASN A 67 13.57 -13.08 6.19
N THR A 68 14.36 -12.89 7.24
CA THR A 68 13.86 -12.54 8.58
C THR A 68 13.34 -11.11 8.61
N GLN A 69 14.07 -10.17 7.99
CA GLN A 69 13.66 -8.77 7.90
C GLN A 69 12.44 -8.63 6.99
N MET A 70 12.42 -9.29 5.83
CA MET A 70 11.28 -9.25 4.92
C MET A 70 10.01 -9.85 5.54
N ARG A 71 10.13 -10.92 6.34
CA ARG A 71 8.98 -11.44 7.10
C ARG A 71 8.40 -10.41 8.07
N THR A 72 9.23 -9.53 8.62
CA THR A 72 8.75 -8.45 9.50
C THR A 72 7.97 -7.41 8.70
N VAL A 73 8.46 -7.01 7.52
CA VAL A 73 7.73 -6.08 6.62
C VAL A 73 6.38 -6.66 6.20
N LEU A 74 6.35 -7.93 5.78
CA LEU A 74 5.11 -8.62 5.40
C LEU A 74 4.12 -8.72 6.58
N ARG A 75 4.62 -8.97 7.80
CA ARG A 75 3.79 -8.98 9.01
C ARG A 75 3.17 -7.60 9.28
N GLN A 76 3.89 -6.51 9.03
CA GLN A 76 3.33 -5.16 9.15
C GLN A 76 2.19 -4.93 8.16
N LEU A 77 2.34 -5.36 6.90
CA LEU A 77 1.24 -5.29 5.92
C LEU A 77 0.01 -6.09 6.38
N SER A 78 0.20 -7.30 6.91
CA SER A 78 -0.91 -8.10 7.47
C SER A 78 -1.57 -7.43 8.68
N ALA A 79 -0.77 -6.74 9.51
CA ALA A 79 -1.29 -5.98 10.65
C ALA A 79 -2.12 -4.78 10.20
N ILE A 80 -1.67 -4.03 9.18
CA ILE A 80 -2.43 -2.93 8.58
C ILE A 80 -3.76 -3.43 8.02
N GLN A 81 -3.74 -4.51 7.23
CA GLN A 81 -4.95 -5.13 6.68
C GLN A 81 -5.96 -5.49 7.78
N THR A 82 -5.48 -6.09 8.87
CA THR A 82 -6.34 -6.49 10.00
C THR A 82 -6.90 -5.27 10.74
N GLN A 83 -6.09 -4.23 10.95
CA GLN A 83 -6.48 -3.04 11.70
C GLN A 83 -7.42 -2.12 10.91
N ALA A 84 -7.16 -1.94 9.62
CA ALA A 84 -7.92 -1.07 8.74
C ALA A 84 -9.14 -1.78 8.12
N GLY A 85 -9.14 -3.11 8.04
CA GLY A 85 -10.21 -3.87 7.40
C GLY A 85 -10.18 -3.81 5.86
N CYS A 86 -9.04 -3.44 5.27
CA CYS A 86 -8.89 -3.25 3.81
C CYS A 86 -8.03 -4.36 3.17
N GLY A 87 -8.34 -4.72 1.93
CA GLY A 87 -7.42 -5.53 1.12
C GLY A 87 -6.19 -4.72 0.72
N ILE A 88 -5.02 -5.36 0.66
CA ILE A 88 -3.75 -4.70 0.31
C ILE A 88 -3.09 -5.43 -0.87
N GLY A 89 -2.77 -4.67 -1.93
CA GLY A 89 -1.91 -5.08 -3.02
C GLY A 89 -0.58 -4.34 -2.98
N VAL A 90 0.51 -5.02 -3.34
CA VAL A 90 1.86 -4.46 -3.30
C VAL A 90 2.57 -4.72 -4.63
N VAL A 91 3.17 -3.68 -5.19
CA VAL A 91 3.98 -3.76 -6.41
C VAL A 91 5.46 -3.79 -6.03
N HIS A 92 6.10 -4.95 -6.20
CA HIS A 92 7.53 -5.17 -5.97
C HIS A 92 8.26 -5.18 -7.31
N HIS A 93 9.04 -4.14 -7.59
CA HIS A 93 9.87 -4.10 -8.79
C HIS A 93 11.14 -4.91 -8.58
N PHE A 94 11.24 -6.06 -9.24
CA PHE A 94 12.47 -6.85 -9.26
C PHE A 94 13.46 -6.24 -10.25
N THR A 95 14.54 -5.64 -9.75
CA THR A 95 15.67 -5.27 -10.60
C THR A 95 16.48 -6.53 -10.89
N ARG A 96 16.43 -7.04 -12.13
CA ARG A 96 17.34 -8.12 -12.54
C ARG A 96 18.77 -7.59 -12.50
N GLN A 97 19.62 -8.15 -11.63
CA GLN A 97 21.06 -7.99 -11.76
C GLN A 97 21.48 -8.63 -13.09
N ARG A 98 21.98 -7.78 -13.99
CA ARG A 98 22.57 -8.21 -15.24
C ARG A 98 23.89 -8.90 -14.89
N THR A 99 23.93 -10.23 -14.95
CA THR A 99 25.17 -11.00 -14.81
C THR A 99 26.11 -10.57 -15.93
N ALA A 100 27.19 -9.87 -15.58
CA ALA A 100 28.32 -9.70 -16.47
C ALA A 100 28.97 -11.08 -16.66
N GLN A 101 28.99 -11.55 -17.91
CA GLN A 101 29.77 -12.70 -18.37
C GLN A 101 31.24 -12.32 -18.45
#